data_AF-A0A4U2N492-F1
#
_entry.id   AF-A0A4U2N492-F1
#
_cell.length_a   1.000
_cell.length_b   1.000
_cell.length_c   1.000
_cell.angle_alpha   90.00
_cell.angle_beta   90.00
_cell.angle_gamma   90.00
#
_symmetry.space_group_name_H-M   'P 1'
#
loop_
_entity.id
_entity.type
_entity.pdbx_description
1 polymer ?
#
loop_
_entity_poly.entity_id
_entity_poly.type
_entity_poly.pdbx_seq_one_letter_code
_entity_poly.pdbx_strand_id
1 'polypeptide(L)'
;MLHHLIKLGVALEAEVKQSKDRLYFDSVNFGVWVSKSILYIEKHHRDTCIVNQMKKHYKEIDYTNSYMFYKLLLSTLEGIQELEKTEVNLIKV
;
A
#
# COMPACT_ATOMS: atom_id res chain seq x y z
N MET A 1 -12.17 4.00 -5.35
CA MET A 1 -10.76 3.81 -5.76
C MET A 1 -9.99 3.00 -4.72
N LEU A 2 -9.97 3.41 -3.45
CA LEU A 2 -9.27 2.71 -2.36
C LEU A 2 -9.57 1.20 -2.25
N HIS A 3 -10.85 0.81 -2.23
CA HIS A 3 -11.24 -0.61 -2.17
C HIS A 3 -10.69 -1.45 -3.34
N HIS A 4 -10.58 -0.85 -4.53
CA HIS A 4 -9.99 -1.53 -5.70
C HIS A 4 -8.48 -1.70 -5.53
N LEU A 5 -7.78 -0.69 -5.00
CA LEU A 5 -6.35 -0.77 -4.70
C LEU A 5 -6.04 -1.84 -3.65
N ILE A 6 -6.87 -1.96 -2.60
CA ILE A 6 -6.75 -3.02 -1.59
C ILE A 6 -6.93 -4.39 -2.24
N LYS A 7 -7.98 -4.58 -3.06
CA LYS A 7 -8.21 -5.86 -3.77
C LYS A 7 -7.05 -6.25 -4.68
N LEU A 8 -6.48 -5.30 -5.41
CA LEU A 8 -5.29 -5.54 -6.23
C LEU A 8 -4.07 -5.89 -5.37
N GLY A 9 -3.90 -5.22 -4.22
CA GLY A 9 -2.84 -5.52 -3.26
C GLY A 9 -2.95 -6.94 -2.70
N VAL A 10 -4.14 -7.37 -2.27
CA VAL A 10 -4.36 -8.74 -1.79
C VAL A 10 -4.07 -9.78 -2.88
N ALA A 11 -4.47 -9.50 -4.13
CA ALA A 11 -4.20 -10.41 -5.25
C ALA A 11 -2.69 -10.51 -5.59
N LEU A 12 -1.92 -9.44 -5.36
CA LEU A 12 -0.48 -9.41 -5.61
C LEU A 12 0.30 -10.40 -4.75
N GLU A 13 -0.19 -10.79 -3.57
CA GLU A 13 0.48 -11.78 -2.71
C GLU A 13 0.85 -13.07 -3.48
N ALA A 14 0.05 -13.48 -4.46
CA ALA A 14 0.31 -14.65 -5.29
C ALA A 14 1.55 -14.51 -6.21
N GLU A 15 2.02 -13.29 -6.45
CA GLU A 15 3.20 -13.00 -7.27
C GLU A 15 4.50 -12.92 -6.46
N VAL A 16 4.43 -13.10 -5.13
CA VAL A 16 5.60 -13.07 -4.25
C VAL A 16 6.53 -14.23 -4.60
N LYS A 17 7.80 -13.89 -4.84
CA LYS A 17 8.87 -14.87 -5.02
C LYS A 17 9.63 -15.06 -3.72
N GLN A 18 10.15 -16.27 -3.53
CA GLN A 18 11.02 -16.60 -2.41
C GLN A 18 12.42 -16.96 -2.92
N SER A 19 13.45 -16.39 -2.31
CA SER A 19 14.83 -16.81 -2.50
C SER A 19 15.56 -16.83 -1.16
N LYS A 20 16.07 -18.01 -0.78
CA LYS A 20 16.62 -18.25 0.56
C LYS A 20 15.62 -17.79 1.63
N ASP A 21 16.04 -16.90 2.52
CA ASP A 21 15.25 -16.38 3.63
C ASP A 21 14.52 -15.06 3.28
N ARG A 22 14.33 -14.76 2.00
CA ARG A 22 13.76 -13.48 1.54
C ARG A 22 12.55 -13.67 0.63
N LEU A 23 11.53 -12.87 0.89
CA LEU A 23 10.37 -12.68 0.03
C LEU A 23 10.52 -11.36 -0.72
N TYR A 24 10.20 -11.36 -2.01
CA TYR A 24 10.36 -10.18 -2.85
C TYR A 24 9.40 -10.20 -4.04
N PHE A 25 9.23 -9.03 -4.65
CA PHE A 25 8.53 -8.87 -5.91
C PHE A 25 9.52 -8.63 -7.05
N ASP A 26 9.27 -9.33 -8.16
CA ASP A 26 9.92 -9.12 -9.45
C ASP A 26 8.83 -9.20 -10.53
N SER A 27 7.82 -8.33 -10.36
CA SER A 27 6.67 -8.23 -11.25
C SER A 27 6.35 -6.77 -11.55
N VAL A 28 5.93 -6.51 -12.80
CA VAL A 28 5.49 -5.18 -13.23
C VAL A 28 4.21 -4.77 -12.49
N ASN A 29 3.36 -5.74 -12.14
CA ASN A 29 2.10 -5.49 -11.44
C ASN A 29 2.35 -4.88 -10.05
N PHE A 30 3.38 -5.35 -9.34
CA PHE A 30 3.79 -4.75 -8.07
C PHE A 30 4.15 -3.26 -8.25
N GLY A 31 5.02 -2.94 -9.21
CA GLY A 31 5.42 -1.56 -9.49
C GLY A 31 4.22 -0.66 -9.83
N VAL A 32 3.32 -1.13 -10.70
CA VAL A 32 2.10 -0.41 -11.08
C VAL A 32 1.18 -0.18 -9.88
N TRP A 33 0.99 -1.19 -9.04
CA TRP A 33 0.16 -1.07 -7.84
C TRP A 33 0.76 -0.09 -6.83
N VAL A 34 2.08 -0.14 -6.60
CA VAL A 34 2.76 0.82 -5.73
C VAL A 34 2.54 2.24 -6.22
N SER A 35 2.81 2.53 -7.51
CA SER A 35 2.64 3.88 -8.06
C SER A 35 1.21 4.39 -7.93
N LYS A 36 0.19 3.55 -8.24
CA LYS A 36 -1.22 3.92 -8.10
C LYS A 36 -1.62 4.18 -6.65
N SER A 37 -1.10 3.37 -5.73
CA SER A 37 -1.39 3.48 -4.30
C SER A 37 -0.78 4.74 -3.69
N ILE A 38 0.47 5.05 -4.04
CA ILE A 38 1.11 6.31 -3.62
C ILE A 38 0.35 7.52 -4.17
N LEU A 39 -0.02 7.51 -5.46
CA LEU A 39 -0.78 8.61 -6.06
C LEU A 39 -2.14 8.83 -5.38
N TYR A 40 -2.83 7.75 -5.00
CA TYR A 40 -4.07 7.85 -4.22
C TYR A 40 -3.82 8.55 -2.88
N ILE A 41 -2.83 8.07 -2.13
CA ILE A 41 -2.48 8.62 -0.81
C ILE A 41 -2.10 10.10 -0.93
N GLU A 42 -1.29 10.49 -1.93
CA GLU A 42 -0.89 11.88 -2.17
C GLU A 42 -2.04 12.81 -2.55
N LYS A 43 -3.07 12.28 -3.23
CA LYS A 43 -4.22 13.07 -3.67
C LYS A 43 -5.23 13.27 -2.55
N HIS A 44 -5.41 12.27 -1.69
CA HIS A 44 -6.50 12.23 -0.72
C HIS A 44 -6.07 12.48 0.73
N HIS A 45 -4.78 12.25 1.06
CA HIS A 45 -4.27 12.35 2.42
C HIS A 45 -2.97 13.17 2.50
N ARG A 46 -2.80 14.13 1.58
CA ARG A 46 -1.56 14.84 1.21
C ARG A 46 -0.67 15.29 2.38
N ASP A 47 -1.25 15.67 3.52
CA ASP A 47 -0.54 16.23 4.68
C ASP A 47 -0.49 15.31 5.91
N THR A 48 -0.79 14.02 5.73
CA THR A 48 -0.70 13.04 6.83
C THR A 48 0.73 12.53 6.99
N CYS A 49 1.15 12.31 8.25
CA CYS A 49 2.46 11.74 8.60
C CYS A 49 2.76 10.45 7.79
N ILE A 50 1.72 9.67 7.52
CA ILE A 50 1.75 8.42 6.75
C ILE A 50 2.27 8.64 5.32
N VAL A 51 1.85 9.71 4.63
CA VAL A 51 2.30 9.99 3.24
C VAL A 51 3.79 10.32 3.20
N ASN A 52 4.25 11.12 4.15
CA ASN A 52 5.65 11.53 4.23
C ASN A 52 6.56 10.34 4.55
N GLN A 53 6.11 9.42 5.41
CA GLN A 53 6.82 8.17 5.67
C GLN A 53 6.86 7.26 4.43
N MET A 54 5.73 7.09 3.72
CA MET A 54 5.71 6.24 2.52
C MET A 54 6.55 6.79 1.38
N LYS A 55 6.59 8.11 1.19
CA LYS A 55 7.47 8.73 0.20
C LYS A 55 8.94 8.46 0.46
N LYS A 56 9.33 8.43 1.74
CA LYS A 56 10.71 8.13 2.13
C LYS A 56 11.03 6.67 1.83
N HIS A 57 10.19 5.75 2.28
CA HIS A 57 10.38 4.31 2.05
C HIS A 57 10.29 3.92 0.56
N TYR A 58 9.47 4.61 -0.24
CA TYR A 58 9.35 4.34 -1.68
C TYR A 58 10.69 4.48 -2.43
N LYS A 59 11.48 5.50 -2.07
CA LYS A 59 12.80 5.74 -2.69
C LYS A 59 13.85 4.69 -2.31
N GLU A 60 13.58 3.92 -1.27
CA GLU A 60 14.47 2.90 -0.72
C GLU A 60 14.06 1.49 -1.19
N ILE A 61 12.99 1.35 -1.99
CA ILE A 61 12.53 0.02 -2.43
C ILE A 61 13.57 -0.61 -3.34
N ASP A 62 13.98 -1.81 -2.97
CA ASP A 62 14.78 -2.70 -3.79
C ASP A 62 14.31 -4.16 -3.61
N TYR A 63 15.06 -5.09 -4.19
CA TYR A 63 14.78 -6.52 -4.12
C TYR A 63 14.84 -7.09 -2.70
N THR A 64 15.46 -6.40 -1.74
CA THR A 64 15.63 -6.85 -0.36
C THR A 64 14.51 -6.46 0.57
N ASN A 65 13.74 -5.42 0.24
CA ASN A 65 12.70 -4.88 1.11
C ASN A 65 11.32 -4.74 0.44
N SER A 66 11.19 -5.06 -0.85
CA SER A 66 9.93 -4.94 -1.61
C SER A 66 8.72 -5.62 -0.94
N TYR A 67 8.89 -6.80 -0.35
CA TYR A 67 7.79 -7.50 0.34
C TYR A 67 7.39 -6.82 1.65
N MET A 68 8.35 -6.31 2.42
CA MET A 68 8.06 -5.55 3.64
C MET A 68 7.33 -4.24 3.31
N PHE A 69 7.81 -3.54 2.27
CA PHE A 69 7.15 -2.34 1.78
C PHE A 69 5.72 -2.62 1.31
N TYR A 70 5.52 -3.72 0.57
CA TYR A 70 4.20 -4.18 0.14
C TYR A 70 3.24 -4.36 1.32
N LYS A 71 3.64 -5.11 2.36
CA LYS A 71 2.81 -5.31 3.57
C LYS A 71 2.45 -3.98 4.22
N LEU A 72 3.45 -3.11 4.40
CA LEU A 72 3.27 -1.80 5.00
C LEU A 72 2.27 -0.94 4.22
N LEU A 73 2.40 -0.90 2.90
CA LEU A 73 1.52 -0.12 2.04
C LEU A 73 0.09 -0.70 2.00
N LEU A 74 -0.06 -2.03 1.94
CA LEU A 74 -1.38 -2.68 1.97
C LEU A 74 -2.11 -2.38 3.28
N SER A 75 -1.45 -2.59 4.43
CA SER A 75 -2.03 -2.30 5.74
C SER A 75 -2.37 -0.81 5.91
N THR A 76 -1.60 0.08 5.29
CA THR A 76 -1.91 1.52 5.28
C THR A 76 -3.21 1.80 4.52
N LEU A 77 -3.40 1.21 3.34
CA LEU A 77 -4.63 1.37 2.56
C LEU A 77 -5.85 0.80 3.32
N GLU A 78 -5.69 -0.35 3.97
CA GLU A 78 -6.73 -0.96 4.81
C GLU A 78 -7.09 -0.06 6.00
N GLY A 79 -6.09 0.47 6.70
CA GLY A 79 -6.30 1.41 7.80
C GLY A 79 -7.02 2.69 7.37
N ILE A 80 -6.69 3.25 6.20
CA ILE A 80 -7.42 4.39 5.64
C ILE A 80 -8.90 4.03 5.41
N GLN A 81 -9.18 2.85 4.85
CA GLN A 81 -10.55 2.41 4.61
C GLN A 81 -11.34 2.25 5.93
N GLU A 82 -10.71 1.76 6.99
CA GLU A 82 -11.34 1.65 8.30
C GLU A 82 -11.66 3.00 8.91
N LEU A 83 -10.75 3.98 8.79
CA LEU A 83 -11.00 5.36 9.21
C LEU A 83 -12.18 5.99 8.45
N GLU A 84 -12.20 5.88 7.12
CA GLU A 84 -13.30 6.39 6.29
C GLU A 84 -14.65 5.77 6.65
N LYS A 85 -14.70 4.45 6.94
CA LYS A 85 -15.94 3.78 7.38
C LYS A 85 -16.39 4.27 8.76
N THR A 86 -15.45 4.50 9.67
CA THR A 86 -15.75 4.93 11.05
C THR A 86 -16.32 6.35 11.05
N GLU A 87 -15.75 7.27 10.28
CA GLU A 87 -16.26 8.64 10.12
C GLU A 87 -17.69 8.65 9.55
N VAL A 88 -17.97 7.85 8.52
CA VAL A 88 -19.33 7.73 7.96
C VAL A 88 -20.33 7.20 8.98
N ASN A 89 -19.93 6.27 9.84
CA ASN A 89 -20.80 5.74 10.90
C ASN A 89 -21.08 6.79 11.98
N LEU A 90 -20.11 7.62 12.35
CA LEU A 90 -20.29 8.69 13.34
C LEU A 90 -21.22 9.81 12.86
N ILE A 91 -21.25 10.11 11.55
CA ILE A 91 -22.14 11.13 10.97
C ILE A 91 -23.59 10.65 10.85
N LYS A 92 -23.82 9.34 10.85
CA LYS A 92 -25.16 8.73 10.73
C LYS A 92 -25.88 8.51 12.07
N VAL A 93 -25.25 8.83 13.20
CA VAL A 93 -25.78 8.68 14.55
C VAL A 93 -26.40 9.98 15.04
#